data_AF-A0A7V3CY06-F1
#
_entry.id   AF-A0A7V3CY06-F1
#
_cell.length_a   1.000
_cell.length_b   1.000
_cell.length_c   1.000
_cell.angle_alpha   90.00
_cell.angle_beta   90.00
_cell.angle_gamma   90.00
#
_symmetry.space_group_name_H-M   'P 1'
#
loop_
_entity.id
_entity.type
_entity.pdbx_description
1 polymer ?
#
loop_
_entity_poly.entity_id
_entity_poly.type
_entity_poly.pdbx_seq_one_letter_code
_entity_poly.pdbx_strand_id
1 'polypeptide(L)'
;KLEDVIAGIKTAQKVGLNPIKINCVIKKSPDEQNAVEVKKFCEENNFIPRFIPEMDLEKGEFGIVHGGNGGDCANCNRLRLTSDGNLKPCLFNDLSVNIRKMKYEDAIQYVIENKPACGVASSENKFYNIGG
;
A
#
# COMPACT_ATOMS: atom_id res chain seq x y z
N LYS A 1 -8.18 -6.67 18.75
CA LYS A 1 -9.61 -6.79 18.34
C LYS A 1 -10.08 -5.43 17.82
N LEU A 2 -11.29 -5.31 17.23
CA LEU A 2 -11.78 -4.04 16.65
C LEU A 2 -11.81 -2.89 17.67
N GLU A 3 -12.24 -3.17 18.90
CA GLU A 3 -12.30 -2.20 19.99
C GLU A 3 -10.92 -1.58 20.29
N ASP A 4 -9.87 -2.41 20.33
CA ASP A 4 -8.48 -1.95 20.54
C ASP A 4 -8.02 -1.02 19.42
N VAL A 5 -8.40 -1.33 18.16
CA VAL A 5 -8.07 -0.51 16.99
C VAL A 5 -8.74 0.85 17.09
N ILE A 6 -10.04 0.90 17.43
CA ILE A 6 -10.78 2.15 17.60
C ILE A 6 -10.20 2.97 18.75
N ALA A 7 -9.86 2.34 19.87
CA ALA A 7 -9.22 3.02 21.01
C ALA A 7 -7.85 3.62 20.62
N GLY A 8 -7.06 2.88 19.84
CA GLY A 8 -5.78 3.36 19.29
C GLY A 8 -5.95 4.57 18.38
N ILE A 9 -6.92 4.54 17.45
CA ILE A 9 -7.21 5.65 16.53
C ILE A 9 -7.65 6.90 17.31
N LYS A 10 -8.55 6.75 18.30
CA LYS A 10 -8.98 7.87 19.15
C LYS A 10 -7.82 8.46 19.95
N THR A 11 -6.92 7.62 20.45
CA THR A 11 -5.71 8.07 21.15
C THR A 11 -4.80 8.85 20.21
N ALA A 12 -4.55 8.34 19.00
CA ALA A 12 -3.77 9.04 17.97
C ALA A 12 -4.37 10.43 17.66
N GLN A 13 -5.68 10.53 17.53
CA GLN A 13 -6.38 11.80 17.31
C GLN A 13 -6.18 12.76 18.50
N LYS A 14 -6.35 12.27 19.73
CA LYS A 14 -6.20 13.06 20.97
C LYS A 14 -4.79 13.65 21.12
N VAL A 15 -3.75 12.90 20.73
CA VAL A 15 -2.36 13.37 20.79
C VAL A 15 -1.93 14.20 19.58
N GLY A 16 -2.86 14.47 18.64
CA GLY A 16 -2.64 15.39 17.53
C GLY A 16 -2.06 14.76 16.27
N LEU A 17 -2.11 13.43 16.09
CA LEU A 17 -1.69 12.77 14.85
C LEU A 17 -2.73 12.97 13.73
N ASN A 18 -2.87 14.21 13.25
CA ASN A 18 -3.79 14.58 12.18
C ASN A 18 -3.04 14.99 10.90
N PRO A 19 -3.62 14.72 9.71
CA PRO A 19 -4.87 14.00 9.49
C PRO A 19 -4.72 12.48 9.61
N ILE A 20 -5.72 11.81 10.21
CA ILE A 20 -5.81 10.34 10.22
C ILE A 20 -6.46 9.86 8.92
N LYS A 21 -5.81 8.88 8.27
CA LYS A 21 -6.30 8.24 7.05
C LYS A 21 -6.67 6.80 7.35
N ILE A 22 -7.87 6.38 6.96
CA ILE A 22 -8.36 5.00 7.11
C ILE A 22 -8.33 4.32 5.75
N ASN A 23 -7.55 3.26 5.63
CA ASN A 23 -7.52 2.42 4.43
C ASN A 23 -8.59 1.33 4.54
N CYS A 24 -9.40 1.19 3.49
CA CYS A 24 -10.43 0.16 3.37
C CYS A 24 -10.24 -0.56 2.04
N VAL A 25 -10.04 -1.88 2.07
CA VAL A 25 -9.97 -2.68 0.84
C VAL A 25 -11.39 -2.97 0.36
N ILE A 26 -11.66 -2.72 -0.91
CA ILE A 26 -12.97 -2.89 -1.55
C ILE A 26 -12.88 -3.86 -2.72
N LYS A 27 -13.96 -4.60 -3.01
CA LYS A 27 -13.93 -5.56 -4.12
C LYS A 27 -14.24 -4.92 -5.46
N LYS A 28 -15.26 -4.07 -5.49
CA LYS A 28 -15.81 -3.53 -6.75
C LYS A 28 -15.95 -2.02 -6.75
N SER A 29 -16.50 -1.45 -5.69
CA SER A 29 -16.82 -0.02 -5.63
C SER A 29 -16.80 0.49 -4.20
N PRO A 30 -16.45 1.78 -3.96
CA PRO A 30 -16.69 2.46 -2.70
C PRO A 30 -18.16 2.48 -2.23
N ASP A 31 -19.11 2.10 -3.09
CA ASP A 31 -20.55 2.05 -2.78
C ASP A 31 -21.01 0.70 -2.18
N GLU A 32 -20.09 -0.26 -2.00
CA GLU A 32 -20.42 -1.51 -1.32
C GLU A 32 -20.73 -1.27 0.17
N GLN A 33 -21.64 -2.06 0.75
CA GLN A 33 -22.22 -1.80 2.07
C GLN A 33 -21.15 -1.52 3.16
N ASN A 34 -20.12 -2.36 3.25
CA ASN A 34 -19.04 -2.19 4.23
C ASN A 34 -18.23 -0.90 3.99
N ALA A 35 -17.99 -0.52 2.74
CA ALA A 35 -17.27 0.71 2.39
C ALA A 35 -18.08 1.96 2.78
N VAL A 36 -19.40 1.91 2.59
CA VAL A 36 -20.32 2.98 3.04
C VAL A 36 -20.30 3.13 4.55
N GLU A 37 -20.29 2.03 5.30
CA GLU A 37 -20.17 2.06 6.77
C GLU A 37 -18.84 2.67 7.22
N VAL A 38 -17.72 2.31 6.57
CA VAL A 38 -16.40 2.91 6.85
C VAL A 38 -16.38 4.39 6.48
N LYS A 39 -17.00 4.79 5.36
CA LYS A 39 -17.12 6.19 4.95
C LYS A 39 -17.84 7.01 6.02
N LYS A 40 -19.00 6.53 6.47
CA LYS A 40 -19.79 7.17 7.53
C LYS A 40 -19.00 7.28 8.82
N PHE A 41 -18.31 6.21 9.24
CA PHE A 41 -17.43 6.26 10.41
C PHE A 41 -16.33 7.32 10.28
N CYS A 42 -15.72 7.45 9.10
CA CYS A 42 -14.70 8.47 8.85
C CYS A 42 -15.28 9.89 8.91
N GLU A 43 -16.45 10.12 8.31
CA GLU A 43 -17.14 11.41 8.34
C GLU A 43 -17.49 11.84 9.77
N GLU A 44 -18.04 10.93 10.57
CA GLU A 44 -18.41 11.19 11.98
C GLU A 44 -17.22 11.53 12.88
N ASN A 45 -16.01 11.08 12.51
CA ASN A 45 -14.80 11.23 13.34
C ASN A 45 -13.74 12.16 12.72
N ASN A 46 -14.04 12.81 11.59
CA ASN A 46 -13.12 13.66 10.84
C ASN A 46 -11.83 12.92 10.39
N PHE A 47 -12.00 11.70 9.88
CA PHE A 47 -10.95 10.92 9.24
C PHE A 47 -11.07 10.97 7.72
N ILE A 48 -9.96 10.71 7.02
CA ILE A 48 -9.93 10.65 5.56
C ILE A 48 -10.02 9.19 5.11
N PRO A 49 -11.12 8.76 4.47
CA PRO A 49 -11.21 7.41 3.92
C PRO A 49 -10.36 7.27 2.66
N ARG A 50 -9.73 6.09 2.50
CA ARG A 50 -9.08 5.67 1.25
C ARG A 50 -9.58 4.28 0.88
N PHE A 51 -10.21 4.15 -0.28
CA PHE A 51 -10.72 2.88 -0.76
C PHE A 51 -9.72 2.28 -1.74
N ILE A 52 -9.18 1.13 -1.38
CA ILE A 52 -8.14 0.42 -2.11
C ILE A 52 -8.83 -0.74 -2.82
N PRO A 53 -8.89 -0.76 -4.16
CA PRO A 53 -9.36 -1.93 -4.89
C PRO A 53 -8.55 -3.16 -4.46
N GLU A 54 -9.25 -4.27 -4.23
CA GLU A 54 -8.64 -5.57 -3.97
C GLU A 54 -7.64 -5.87 -5.10
N MET A 55 -6.48 -6.37 -4.70
CA MET A 55 -5.35 -6.57 -5.59
C MET A 55 -4.99 -8.06 -5.67
N ASP A 56 -4.61 -8.52 -6.84
CA ASP A 56 -4.10 -9.87 -7.09
C ASP A 56 -2.68 -9.78 -7.66
N LEU A 57 -1.68 -10.05 -6.81
CA LEU A 57 -0.27 -9.96 -7.19
C LEU A 57 0.10 -10.95 -8.30
N GLU A 58 -0.45 -12.16 -8.27
CA GLU A 58 -0.11 -13.23 -9.20
C GLU A 58 -0.69 -12.95 -10.60
N LYS A 59 -1.88 -12.34 -10.65
CA LYS A 59 -2.50 -11.95 -11.93
C LYS A 59 -2.10 -10.56 -12.40
N GLY A 60 -1.51 -9.74 -11.52
CA GLY A 60 -1.20 -8.36 -11.84
C GLY A 60 -2.40 -7.43 -11.81
N GLU A 61 -3.43 -7.79 -11.05
CA GLU A 61 -4.66 -7.00 -10.97
C GLU A 61 -4.53 -5.99 -9.83
N PHE A 62 -4.70 -4.72 -10.16
CA PHE A 62 -4.79 -3.62 -9.20
C PHE A 62 -5.58 -2.47 -9.81
N GLY A 63 -6.08 -1.57 -8.95
CA GLY A 63 -6.80 -0.38 -9.37
C GLY A 63 -6.25 0.89 -8.72
N ILE A 64 -6.74 2.02 -9.22
CA ILE A 64 -6.47 3.34 -8.64
C ILE A 64 -7.13 3.42 -7.27
N VAL A 65 -6.38 3.89 -6.27
CA VAL A 65 -6.90 4.09 -4.91
C VAL A 65 -7.77 5.34 -4.87
N HIS A 66 -9.04 5.20 -4.48
CA HIS A 66 -9.91 6.35 -4.28
C HIS A 66 -9.50 7.08 -3.00
N GLY A 67 -9.19 8.39 -3.11
CA GLY A 67 -8.64 9.18 -2.01
C GLY A 67 -7.12 9.06 -1.85
N GLY A 68 -6.40 8.55 -2.85
CA GLY A 68 -4.93 8.49 -2.85
C GLY A 68 -4.31 8.31 -4.24
N ASN A 69 -2.99 8.11 -4.28
CA ASN A 69 -2.21 7.97 -5.53
C ASN A 69 -1.76 6.50 -5.76
N GLY A 70 -2.40 5.53 -5.12
CA GLY A 70 -2.12 4.11 -5.35
C GLY A 70 -2.64 3.67 -6.72
N GLY A 71 -1.99 2.69 -7.35
CA GLY A 71 -2.37 2.17 -8.68
C GLY A 71 -1.98 3.05 -9.87
N ASP A 72 -1.60 4.32 -9.65
CA ASP A 72 -1.08 5.19 -10.71
C ASP A 72 0.39 4.92 -11.00
N CYS A 73 0.66 4.05 -11.97
CA CYS A 73 2.02 3.67 -12.34
C CYS A 73 2.79 4.79 -13.04
N ALA A 74 2.11 5.64 -13.82
CA ALA A 74 2.75 6.74 -14.55
C ALA A 74 3.42 7.75 -13.61
N ASN A 75 2.86 7.94 -12.41
CA ASN A 75 3.42 8.81 -11.38
C ASN A 75 4.05 8.04 -10.20
N CYS A 76 4.27 6.73 -10.33
CA CYS A 76 4.76 5.91 -9.22
C CYS A 76 6.27 6.09 -9.00
N ASN A 77 6.63 6.71 -7.88
CA ASN A 77 8.02 6.88 -7.43
C ASN A 77 8.41 5.96 -6.26
N ARG A 78 7.63 4.90 -6.00
CA ARG A 78 7.86 4.01 -4.85
C ARG A 78 8.88 2.92 -5.15
N LEU A 79 9.82 2.75 -4.24
CA LEU A 79 10.65 1.55 -4.06
C LEU A 79 10.26 0.89 -2.74
N ARG A 80 10.55 -0.40 -2.57
CA ARG A 80 10.22 -1.15 -1.35
C ARG A 80 11.46 -1.85 -0.81
N LEU A 81 11.75 -1.64 0.47
CA LEU A 81 12.76 -2.39 1.21
C LEU A 81 12.05 -3.33 2.18
N THR A 82 12.25 -4.62 2.03
CA THR A 82 11.72 -5.64 2.94
C THR A 82 12.55 -5.69 4.23
N SER A 83 11.99 -6.26 5.30
CA SER A 83 12.65 -6.35 6.62
C SER A 83 13.91 -7.24 6.62
N ASP A 84 14.02 -8.18 5.68
CA ASP A 84 15.20 -9.02 5.45
C ASP A 84 16.25 -8.37 4.50
N GLY A 85 16.01 -7.13 4.08
CA GLY A 85 16.97 -6.31 3.34
C GLY A 85 16.91 -6.46 1.83
N ASN A 86 15.81 -6.93 1.27
CA ASN A 86 15.62 -6.98 -0.17
C ASN A 86 14.95 -5.71 -0.69
N LEU A 87 15.61 -5.03 -1.62
CA LEU A 87 15.10 -3.86 -2.32
C LEU A 87 14.36 -4.29 -3.59
N LYS A 88 13.16 -3.75 -3.80
CA LYS A 88 12.28 -4.05 -4.93
C LYS A 88 11.83 -2.77 -5.63
N PRO A 89 11.73 -2.76 -6.97
CA PRO A 89 11.31 -1.59 -7.72
C PRO A 89 9.79 -1.38 -7.75
N CYS A 90 9.01 -2.43 -7.54
CA CYS A 90 7.57 -2.43 -7.64
C CYS A 90 6.97 -3.48 -6.70
N LEU A 91 5.69 -3.28 -6.35
CA LEU A 91 4.90 -4.28 -5.62
C LEU A 91 4.57 -5.50 -6.50
N PHE A 92 4.31 -5.24 -7.79
CA PHE A 92 3.92 -6.22 -8.81
C PHE A 92 5.09 -6.55 -9.74
N ASN A 93 6.21 -6.96 -9.15
CA ASN A 93 7.38 -7.38 -9.88
C ASN A 93 8.29 -8.26 -9.00
N ASP A 94 8.83 -9.32 -9.58
CA ASP A 94 9.68 -10.26 -8.84
C ASP A 94 11.14 -9.79 -8.67
N LEU A 95 11.58 -8.76 -9.41
CA LEU A 95 12.93 -8.20 -9.24
C LEU A 95 13.16 -7.85 -7.78
N SER A 96 14.29 -8.33 -7.26
CA SER A 96 14.68 -8.10 -5.89
C SER A 96 16.18 -8.22 -5.73
N VAL A 97 16.77 -7.29 -4.99
CA VAL A 97 18.22 -7.26 -4.73
C VAL A 97 18.47 -7.08 -3.25
N ASN A 98 19.32 -7.91 -2.66
CA ASN A 98 19.62 -7.80 -1.24
C ASN A 98 20.72 -6.76 -0.97
N ILE A 99 20.38 -5.69 -0.25
CA ILE A 99 21.30 -4.59 0.05
C ILE A 99 22.41 -4.98 1.02
N ARG A 100 22.35 -6.16 1.64
CA ARG A 100 23.42 -6.69 2.51
C ARG A 100 24.48 -7.45 1.71
N LYS A 101 24.24 -7.72 0.43
CA LYS A 101 25.15 -8.48 -0.46
C LYS A 101 25.92 -7.60 -1.44
N MET A 102 25.61 -6.30 -1.49
CA MET A 102 26.31 -5.31 -2.32
C MET A 102 26.20 -3.91 -1.70
N LYS A 103 26.84 -2.90 -2.28
CA LYS A 103 26.67 -1.51 -1.83
C LYS A 103 25.22 -1.07 -2.05
N TYR A 104 24.64 -0.38 -1.08
CA TYR A 104 23.22 -0.01 -1.15
C TYR A 104 22.96 1.02 -2.26
N GLU A 105 23.93 1.87 -2.58
CA GLU A 105 23.86 2.82 -3.70
C GLU A 105 23.71 2.08 -5.03
N ASP A 106 24.53 1.06 -5.26
CA ASP A 106 24.48 0.23 -6.47
C ASP A 106 23.14 -0.52 -6.56
N ALA A 107 22.64 -1.03 -5.42
CA ALA A 107 21.33 -1.69 -5.36
C ALA A 107 20.19 -0.72 -5.70
N ILE A 108 20.22 0.52 -5.18
CA ILE A 108 19.22 1.56 -5.48
C ILE A 108 19.25 1.92 -6.95
N GLN A 109 20.44 2.18 -7.51
CA GLN A 109 20.58 2.53 -8.92
C GLN A 109 20.04 1.40 -9.81
N TYR A 110 20.43 0.16 -9.50
CA TYR A 110 19.97 -1.01 -10.24
C TYR A 110 18.45 -1.17 -10.24
N VAL A 111 17.77 -1.03 -9.09
CA VAL A 111 16.30 -1.16 -9.06
C VAL A 111 15.59 0.02 -9.74
N ILE A 112 16.17 1.22 -9.73
CA ILE A 112 15.60 2.38 -10.45
C ILE A 112 15.67 2.14 -11.95
N GLU A 113 16.82 1.71 -12.46
CA GLU A 113 17.03 1.41 -13.89
C GLU A 113 16.14 0.26 -14.38
N ASN A 114 15.87 -0.71 -13.50
CA ASN A 114 15.03 -1.87 -13.80
C ASN A 114 13.59 -1.72 -13.29
N LYS A 115 13.16 -0.49 -12.95
CA LYS A 115 11.78 -0.24 -12.52
C LYS A 115 10.82 -0.44 -13.70
N PRO A 116 9.83 -1.33 -13.59
CA PRO A 116 8.92 -1.55 -14.70
C PRO A 116 8.04 -0.32 -14.89
N ALA A 117 7.66 -0.04 -16.15
CA ALA A 117 6.77 1.07 -16.48
C ALA A 117 5.37 0.94 -15.82
N CYS A 118 4.92 -0.29 -15.57
CA CYS A 118 3.69 -0.61 -14.88
C CYS A 118 3.85 -1.90 -14.07
N GLY A 119 3.03 -2.10 -13.04
CA GLY A 119 2.93 -3.40 -12.37
C GLY A 119 2.55 -4.49 -13.37
N VAL A 120 3.22 -5.64 -13.29
CA VAL A 120 2.91 -6.85 -14.07
C VAL A 120 2.39 -7.90 -13.09
N ALA A 121 3.01 -9.05 -12.95
CA ALA A 121 2.72 -10.02 -11.90
C ALA A 121 3.90 -10.15 -10.92
N SER A 122 3.64 -10.73 -9.76
CA SER A 122 4.65 -11.18 -8.80
C SER A 122 4.23 -12.51 -8.21
N SER A 123 4.99 -13.56 -8.46
CA SER A 123 4.77 -14.89 -7.87
C SER A 123 5.63 -15.15 -6.63
N GLU A 124 6.68 -14.36 -6.40
CA GLU A 124 7.63 -14.59 -5.30
C GLU A 124 7.18 -13.96 -3.98
N ASN A 125 6.22 -13.03 -4.02
CA ASN A 125 5.87 -12.20 -2.87
C ASN A 125 4.38 -12.25 -2.54
N LYS A 126 4.07 -12.20 -1.24
CA LYS A 126 2.71 -12.08 -0.71
C LYS A 126 2.57 -10.79 0.08
N PHE A 127 1.37 -10.21 0.11
CA PHE A 127 1.11 -8.91 0.75
C PHE A 127 1.66 -8.79 2.18
N TYR A 128 1.57 -9.86 2.97
CA TYR A 128 2.05 -9.88 4.36
C TYR A 128 3.57 -9.73 4.50
N ASN A 129 4.35 -9.99 3.45
CA ASN A 129 5.82 -9.89 3.46
C ASN A 129 6.35 -8.57 2.85
N ILE A 130 5.51 -7.81 2.13
CA ILE A 130 5.94 -6.64 1.35
C ILE A 130 5.19 -5.36 1.69
N GLY A 131 4.31 -5.40 2.71
CA GLY A 131 3.54 -4.25 3.17
C GLY A 131 2.42 -3.88 2.22
N GLY A 132 1.45 -4.79 2.08
CA GLY A 132 0.10 -4.53 1.57
C GLY A 132 -0.83 -4.07 2.66
#